data_AF-A0A7S3TB84-F1
#
_entry.id   AF-A0A7S3TB84-F1
#
_cell.length_a   1.000
_cell.length_b   1.000
_cell.length_c   1.000
_cell.angle_alpha   90.00
_cell.angle_beta   90.00
_cell.angle_gamma   90.00
#
_symmetry.space_group_name_H-M   'P 1'
#
loop_
_entity.id
_entity.type
_entity.pdbx_description
1 polymer ?
#
loop_
_entity_poly.entity_id
_entity_poly.type
_entity_poly.pdbx_seq_one_letter_code
_entity_poly.pdbx_strand_id
1 'polypeptide(L)'
;TAPLPPPPPLAVRLLPSPPPPTDLPLTSPTLFPQVVRFVIVTRDGVRRDVAGKVGDNLLYLCHRLRMSGQVPEITLEGACEASLACSTCHVIVGDGHFDRLPDPSEDEEL
;
A
#
# COMPACT_ATOMS: atom_id res chain seq x y z
N THR A 1 -12.82 12.18 31.28
CA THR A 1 -12.09 12.46 30.02
C THR A 1 -12.76 11.67 28.94
N ALA A 2 -13.33 12.31 27.91
CA ALA A 2 -14.00 11.59 26.83
C ALA A 2 -12.97 10.83 25.98
N PRO A 3 -13.29 9.62 25.47
CA PRO A 3 -12.41 8.89 24.57
C PRO A 3 -12.18 9.70 23.28
N LEU A 4 -10.93 9.75 22.80
CA LEU A 4 -10.62 10.37 21.51
C LEU A 4 -11.37 9.63 20.39
N PRO A 5 -11.86 10.34 19.35
CA PRO A 5 -12.46 9.69 18.20
C PRO A 5 -11.43 8.79 17.50
N PRO A 6 -11.87 7.67 16.90
CA PRO A 6 -10.97 6.81 16.13
C PRO A 6 -10.37 7.61 14.97
N PRO A 7 -9.06 7.43 14.69
CA PRO A 7 -8.43 8.16 13.61
C PRO A 7 -9.02 7.82 12.25
N PRO A 8 -9.02 8.77 11.31
CA PRO A 8 -9.41 8.49 9.94
C PRO A 8 -8.43 7.47 9.32
N PRO A 9 -8.91 6.53 8.50
CA PRO A 9 -8.07 5.49 7.94
C PRO A 9 -7.15 6.02 6.79
N LEU A 10 -6.15 5.21 6.41
CA LEU A 10 -4.94 5.63 5.67
C LEU A 10 -5.13 5.58 4.15
N ALA A 11 -5.29 6.68 3.39
CA ALA A 11 -5.65 6.62 1.95
C ALA A 11 -4.47 6.33 0.98
N VAL A 12 -4.56 5.23 0.21
CA VAL A 12 -3.59 4.81 -0.83
C VAL A 12 -4.15 5.05 -2.23
N ARG A 13 -3.70 6.11 -2.92
CA ARG A 13 -4.10 6.37 -4.31
C ARG A 13 -3.04 5.83 -5.26
N LEU A 14 -3.41 4.88 -6.14
CA LEU A 14 -2.48 4.32 -7.14
C LEU A 14 -2.32 5.32 -8.28
N LEU A 15 -1.09 5.70 -8.62
CA LEU A 15 -0.86 6.51 -9.81
C LEU A 15 -0.67 5.58 -11.01
N PRO A 16 -1.13 5.96 -12.21
CA PRO A 16 -0.85 5.18 -13.41
C PRO A 16 0.68 5.07 -13.61
N SER A 17 1.15 3.85 -13.88
CA SER A 17 2.56 3.58 -14.16
C SER A 17 2.99 4.25 -15.48
N PRO A 18 4.25 4.71 -15.59
CA PRO A 18 4.78 5.18 -16.87
C PRO A 18 4.79 4.03 -17.89
N PRO A 19 4.65 4.32 -19.20
CA PRO A 19 4.70 3.30 -20.24
C PRO A 19 6.08 2.60 -20.25
N PRO A 20 6.13 1.30 -20.58
CA PRO A 20 7.38 0.56 -20.65
C PRO A 20 8.26 1.07 -21.81
N PRO A 21 9.61 1.00 -21.67
CA PRO A 21 10.53 1.34 -22.76
C PRO A 21 10.36 0.39 -23.96
N THR A 22 10.36 0.97 -25.17
CA THR A 22 9.98 0.32 -26.43
C THR A 22 11.04 -0.59 -27.06
N ASP A 23 12.28 -0.61 -26.54
CA ASP A 23 13.43 -1.30 -27.15
C ASP A 23 13.76 -2.67 -26.52
N LEU A 24 12.81 -3.31 -25.82
CA LEU A 24 13.05 -4.60 -25.16
C LEU A 24 12.32 -5.77 -25.87
N PRO A 25 12.96 -6.94 -26.00
CA PRO A 25 12.38 -8.08 -26.71
C PRO A 25 11.12 -8.60 -26.00
N LEU A 26 10.06 -8.78 -26.78
CA LEU A 26 8.69 -9.15 -26.41
C LEU A 26 8.51 -10.49 -25.66
N THR A 27 9.57 -11.21 -25.30
CA THR A 27 9.52 -12.61 -24.83
C THR A 27 10.04 -12.84 -23.41
N SER A 28 10.28 -11.82 -22.59
CA SER A 28 10.73 -12.00 -21.20
C SER A 28 9.80 -11.32 -20.18
N PRO A 29 8.74 -12.00 -19.72
CA PRO A 29 7.83 -11.45 -18.71
C PRO A 29 8.46 -11.30 -17.30
N THR A 30 9.70 -11.74 -17.10
CA THR A 30 10.36 -11.85 -15.78
C THR A 30 11.60 -10.99 -15.57
N LEU A 31 12.05 -10.21 -16.58
CA LEU A 31 13.34 -9.49 -16.48
C LEU A 31 13.27 -8.07 -15.93
N PHE A 32 12.08 -7.49 -15.77
CA PHE A 32 11.93 -6.18 -15.14
C PHE A 32 10.93 -6.29 -13.99
N PRO A 33 11.33 -5.97 -12.75
CA PRO A 33 10.33 -5.75 -11.71
C PRO A 33 9.46 -4.58 -12.20
N GLN A 34 8.22 -4.88 -12.59
CA GLN A 34 7.29 -3.86 -13.03
C GLN A 34 7.05 -2.91 -11.87
N VAL A 35 7.63 -1.71 -11.97
CA VAL A 35 7.57 -0.71 -10.90
C VAL A 35 6.18 -0.10 -10.88
N VAL A 36 5.54 -0.12 -9.72
CA VAL A 36 4.24 0.52 -9.47
C VAL A 36 4.48 1.74 -8.58
N ARG A 37 3.99 2.90 -9.01
CA ARG A 37 4.07 4.13 -8.23
C ARG A 37 2.75 4.41 -7.53
N PHE A 38 2.83 4.78 -6.26
CA PHE A 38 1.66 5.13 -5.47
C PHE A 38 2.02 6.17 -4.42
N VAL A 39 0.99 6.81 -3.88
CA VAL A 39 1.13 7.82 -2.83
C VAL A 39 0.69 7.23 -1.51
N ILE A 40 1.57 7.29 -0.51
CA ILE A 40 1.20 7.04 0.88
C ILE A 40 0.78 8.37 1.50
N VAL A 41 -0.42 8.41 2.08
CA VAL A 41 -0.89 9.54 2.89
C VAL A 41 -0.93 9.09 4.33
N THR A 42 0.01 9.59 5.15
CA THR A 42 0.09 9.19 6.56
C THR A 42 -1.02 9.83 7.40
N ARG A 43 -1.15 9.39 8.65
CA ARG A 43 -2.15 9.92 9.60
C ARG A 43 -2.03 11.42 9.83
N ASP A 44 -0.82 11.96 9.72
CA ASP A 44 -0.54 13.40 9.85
C ASP A 44 -0.83 14.19 8.56
N GLY A 45 -1.37 13.52 7.53
CA GLY A 45 -1.66 14.11 6.22
C GLY A 45 -0.44 14.26 5.31
N VAL A 46 0.73 13.78 5.73
CA VAL A 46 1.96 13.84 4.91
C VAL A 46 1.81 12.91 3.73
N ARG A 47 2.01 13.45 2.52
CA ARG A 47 1.94 12.71 1.26
C ARG A 47 3.35 12.36 0.81
N ARG A 48 3.60 11.09 0.50
CA ARG A 48 4.90 10.60 0.00
C ARG A 48 4.70 9.78 -1.26
N ASP A 49 5.39 10.16 -2.32
CA ASP A 49 5.50 9.36 -3.54
C ASP A 49 6.49 8.22 -3.31
N VAL A 50 6.05 6.99 -3.53
CA VAL A 50 6.87 5.79 -3.34
C VAL A 50 6.76 4.86 -4.54
N ALA A 51 7.77 4.01 -4.68
CA ALA A 51 7.85 2.98 -5.71
C ALA A 51 7.82 1.60 -5.05
N GLY A 52 6.86 0.78 -5.46
CA GLY A 52 6.82 -0.65 -5.18
C GLY A 52 7.01 -1.46 -6.45
N LYS A 53 6.87 -2.77 -6.34
CA LYS A 53 6.91 -3.72 -7.44
C LYS A 53 5.58 -4.45 -7.54
N VAL A 54 5.17 -4.84 -8.75
CA VAL A 54 4.06 -5.78 -8.91
C VAL A 54 4.32 -7.03 -8.06
N GLY A 55 3.32 -7.42 -7.27
CA GLY A 55 3.41 -8.53 -6.32
C GLY A 55 3.88 -8.14 -4.90
N ASP A 56 4.27 -6.89 -4.66
CA ASP A 56 4.51 -6.43 -3.29
C ASP A 56 3.21 -6.46 -2.46
N ASN A 57 3.32 -7.01 -1.25
CA ASN A 57 2.31 -6.84 -0.22
C ASN A 57 2.49 -5.48 0.46
N LEU A 58 1.41 -4.68 0.51
CA LEU A 58 1.46 -3.30 1.01
C LEU A 58 1.90 -3.20 2.48
N LEU A 59 1.50 -4.14 3.35
CA LEU A 59 1.92 -4.13 4.76
C LEU A 59 3.44 -4.20 4.86
N TYR A 60 4.05 -5.23 4.26
CA TYR A 60 5.50 -5.43 4.33
C TYR A 60 6.26 -4.33 3.60
N LEU A 61 5.74 -3.80 2.48
CA LEU A 61 6.34 -2.67 1.80
C LEU A 61 6.38 -1.42 2.69
N CYS A 62 5.28 -1.10 3.36
CA CYS A 62 5.21 -0.01 4.33
C CYS A 62 6.21 -0.18 5.49
N HIS A 63 6.36 -1.40 6.03
CA HIS A 63 7.40 -1.68 7.03
C HIS A 63 8.81 -1.45 6.49
N ARG A 64 9.14 -1.91 5.28
CA ARG A 64 10.45 -1.68 4.67
C ARG A 64 10.73 -0.19 4.45
N LEU A 65 9.75 0.57 3.97
CA LEU A 65 9.85 2.02 3.77
C LEU A 65 10.08 2.77 5.08
N ARG A 66 9.42 2.33 6.16
CA ARG A 66 9.62 2.87 7.51
C ARG A 66 11.01 2.56 8.04
N MET A 67 11.42 1.28 8.02
CA MET A 67 12.71 0.82 8.56
C MET A 67 13.91 1.39 7.80
N SER A 68 13.78 1.59 6.49
CA SER A 68 14.81 2.27 5.68
C SER A 68 14.85 3.79 5.86
N GLY A 69 13.89 4.37 6.58
CA GLY A 69 13.77 5.80 6.79
C GLY A 69 13.26 6.59 5.57
N GLN A 70 12.80 5.92 4.50
CA GLN A 70 12.23 6.60 3.34
C GLN A 70 10.92 7.31 3.68
N VAL A 71 10.08 6.65 4.50
CA VAL A 71 8.84 7.23 5.04
C VAL A 71 8.73 6.90 6.54
N PRO A 72 9.42 7.67 7.41
CA PRO A 72 9.41 7.43 8.85
C PRO A 72 8.03 7.62 9.50
N GLU A 73 7.13 8.38 8.87
CA GLU A 73 5.80 8.70 9.39
C GLU A 73 4.77 7.57 9.22
N ILE A 74 5.15 6.45 8.58
CA ILE A 74 4.28 5.27 8.50
C ILE A 74 4.11 4.68 9.91
N THR A 75 2.87 4.64 10.39
CA THR A 75 2.52 4.01 11.66
C THR A 75 1.81 2.66 11.50
N LEU A 76 1.85 2.07 10.29
CA LEU A 76 1.21 0.77 10.03
C LEU A 76 1.90 -0.32 10.87
N GLU A 77 1.10 -1.06 11.65
CA GLU A 77 1.62 -2.01 12.64
C GLU A 77 1.61 -3.45 12.11
N GLY A 78 0.46 -3.94 11.65
CA GLY A 78 0.31 -5.32 11.18
C GLY A 78 0.66 -6.38 12.22
N ALA A 79 0.10 -6.25 13.43
CA ALA A 79 0.43 -7.08 14.59
C ALA A 79 0.28 -8.60 14.36
N CYS A 80 -0.63 -9.03 13.49
CA CYS A 80 -0.83 -10.45 13.16
C CYS A 80 0.04 -10.95 12.00
N GLU A 81 0.93 -10.13 11.44
CA GLU A 81 1.81 -10.50 10.33
C GLU A 81 1.05 -11.00 9.09
N ALA A 82 -0.06 -10.33 8.75
CA ALA A 82 -0.93 -10.65 7.61
C ALA A 82 -1.63 -12.02 7.68
N SER A 83 -1.95 -12.49 8.89
CA SER A 83 -2.69 -13.74 9.13
C SER A 83 -4.20 -13.57 9.31
N LEU A 84 -4.76 -12.39 8.99
CA LEU A 84 -6.20 -12.07 9.15
C LEU A 84 -6.74 -12.21 10.58
N ALA A 85 -5.87 -12.08 11.58
CA ALA A 85 -6.26 -12.15 13.00
C ALA A 85 -6.33 -10.78 13.69
N CYS A 86 -6.22 -9.68 12.94
CA CYS A 86 -6.32 -8.32 13.47
C CYS A 86 -6.66 -7.31 12.36
N SER A 87 -7.02 -6.08 12.75
CA SER A 87 -7.30 -4.95 11.84
C SER A 87 -6.23 -3.84 11.86
N THR A 88 -5.07 -4.09 12.46
CA THR A 88 -4.00 -3.06 12.61
C THR A 88 -3.24 -2.73 11.32
N CYS A 89 -3.52 -3.45 10.22
CA CYS A 89 -3.04 -3.16 8.87
C CYS A 89 -4.05 -2.35 8.02
N HIS A 90 -5.19 -1.94 8.60
CA HIS A 90 -6.26 -1.27 7.88
C HIS A 90 -5.80 0.05 7.21
N VAL A 91 -6.23 0.24 5.96
CA VAL A 91 -5.96 1.42 5.13
C VAL A 91 -7.23 1.80 4.35
N ILE A 92 -7.38 3.08 4.01
CA ILE A 92 -8.27 3.54 2.95
C ILE A 92 -7.57 3.33 1.61
N VAL A 93 -8.33 2.95 0.59
CA VAL A 93 -7.83 2.97 -0.79
C VAL A 93 -8.39 4.22 -1.46
N GLY A 94 -7.54 4.97 -2.16
CA GLY A 94 -7.91 6.20 -2.82
C GLY A 94 -8.93 5.97 -3.93
N ASP A 95 -9.76 6.99 -4.15
CA ASP A 95 -10.86 6.96 -5.11
C ASP A 95 -10.40 6.50 -6.50
N GLY A 96 -11.19 5.61 -7.11
CA GLY A 96 -10.93 5.03 -8.43
C GLY A 96 -10.02 3.78 -8.44
N HIS A 97 -9.54 3.34 -7.28
CA HIS A 97 -8.77 2.09 -7.15
C HIS A 97 -9.45 1.01 -6.34
N PHE A 98 -10.31 1.40 -5.39
CA PHE A 98 -11.03 0.45 -4.53
C PHE A 98 -11.82 -0.57 -5.36
N ASP A 99 -12.60 -0.10 -6.34
CA ASP A 99 -13.41 -0.96 -7.24
C ASP A 99 -12.59 -1.90 -8.14
N ARG A 100 -11.25 -1.77 -8.14
CA ARG A 100 -10.33 -2.62 -8.90
C ARG A 100 -9.69 -3.71 -8.04
N LEU A 101 -9.89 -3.65 -6.73
CA LEU A 101 -9.47 -4.68 -5.80
C LEU A 101 -10.53 -5.79 -5.77
N PRO A 102 -10.16 -7.04 -5.44
CA PRO A 102 -11.15 -8.04 -5.09
C PRO A 102 -11.98 -7.55 -3.90
N ASP A 103 -13.23 -7.99 -3.83
CA ASP A 103 -14.04 -7.83 -2.61
C ASP A 103 -13.30 -8.46 -1.42
N PRO A 104 -13.42 -7.89 -0.21
CA PRO A 104 -12.81 -8.46 0.98
C PRO A 104 -13.29 -9.90 1.19
N SER A 105 -12.41 -10.77 1.66
CA SER A 105 -12.81 -12.13 2.01
C SER A 105 -13.67 -12.16 3.28
N GLU A 106 -14.41 -13.24 3.51
CA GLU A 106 -15.15 -13.44 4.77
C GLU A 106 -14.21 -13.32 6.00
N ASP A 107 -13.00 -13.86 5.92
CA ASP A 107 -11.99 -13.77 6.98
C ASP A 107 -11.46 -12.34 7.21
N GLU A 108 -11.55 -11.45 6.21
CA GLU A 108 -11.16 -10.03 6.33
C GLU A 108 -12.26 -9.16 6.94
N GLU A 109 -13.53 -9.56 6.80
CA GLU A 109 -14.69 -8.85 7.34
C GLU A 109 -14.96 -9.12 8.83
N LEU A 110 -14.48 -10.26 9.35
CA LEU A 110 -14.74 -10.79 10.70
C LEU A 110 -13.76 -10.26 11.76
#